data_AF-A0AAD2IZ54-F1
#
_entry.id   AF-A0AAD2IZ54-F1
#
_cell.length_a   1.000
_cell.length_b   1.000
_cell.length_c   1.000
_cell.angle_alpha   90.00
_cell.angle_beta   90.00
_cell.angle_gamma   90.00
#
_symmetry.space_group_name_H-M   'P 1'
#
loop_
_entity.id
_entity.type
_entity.pdbx_description
1 polymer ?
#
loop_
_entity_poly.entity_id
_entity_poly.type
_entity_poly.pdbx_seq_one_letter_code
_entity_poly.pdbx_strand_id
1 'polypeptide(L)'
;MIPAMNRQQRRMMEKQQARVRATRRPDRPARLPMLIKTQQTLAPLESIIDQIERDGTVTTDDRGVPIFHCVADGEWYASAPAINGMADFFDMWATRHGRAFKAVALRQLAKRLEVGMPIDGPLMAALRAEIPSLRRIGASLDQADATDLLQQTRILAEMEARP
;
A
#
# COMPACT_ATOMS: atom_id res chain seq x y z
N MET A 1 20.68 -47.06 36.92
CA MET A 1 21.97 -46.39 37.15
C MET A 1 22.17 -45.38 36.02
N ILE A 2 21.86 -44.09 36.24
CA ILE A 2 21.92 -43.07 35.18
C ILE A 2 23.35 -42.51 35.17
N PRO A 3 24.11 -42.60 34.06
CA PRO A 3 25.49 -42.12 34.05
C PRO A 3 25.50 -40.61 34.24
N ALA A 4 26.22 -40.16 35.28
CA ALA A 4 26.37 -38.76 35.62
C ALA A 4 27.08 -38.02 34.47
N MET A 5 26.30 -37.35 33.64
CA MET A 5 26.77 -36.63 32.46
C MET A 5 27.76 -35.52 32.88
N ASN A 6 29.01 -35.64 32.42
CA ASN A 6 30.12 -34.78 32.81
C ASN A 6 29.84 -33.32 32.39
N ARG A 7 30.20 -32.34 33.23
CA ARG A 7 29.92 -30.89 33.02
C ARG A 7 30.38 -30.39 31.66
N GLN A 8 31.44 -30.96 31.11
CA GLN A 8 31.93 -30.62 29.76
C GLN A 8 31.00 -31.12 28.65
N GLN A 9 30.39 -32.30 28.79
CA GLN A 9 29.45 -32.87 27.81
C GLN A 9 28.13 -32.09 27.78
N ARG A 10 27.68 -31.58 28.95
CA ARG A 10 26.52 -30.65 29.03
C ARG A 10 26.75 -29.37 28.21
N ARG A 11 27.91 -28.74 28.37
CA ARG A 11 28.27 -27.52 27.62
C ARG A 11 28.39 -27.74 26.12
N MET A 12 28.86 -28.92 25.70
CA MET A 12 28.95 -29.26 24.27
C MET A 12 27.57 -29.50 23.64
N MET A 13 26.68 -30.20 24.35
CA MET A 13 25.29 -30.38 23.91
C MET A 13 24.53 -29.05 23.84
N GLU A 14 24.72 -28.16 24.81
CA GLU A 14 24.08 -26.85 24.84
C GLU A 14 24.54 -25.98 23.67
N LYS A 15 25.84 -25.99 23.34
CA LYS A 15 26.38 -25.31 22.14
C LYS A 15 25.85 -25.90 20.83
N GLN A 16 25.71 -27.22 20.73
CA GLN A 16 25.14 -27.87 19.54
C GLN A 16 23.64 -27.56 19.39
N GLN A 17 22.87 -27.61 20.48
CA GLN A 17 21.45 -27.24 20.46
C GLN A 17 21.24 -25.76 20.14
N ALA A 18 22.10 -24.87 20.64
CA ALA A 18 22.08 -23.44 20.30
C ALA A 18 22.35 -23.21 18.80
N ARG A 19 23.29 -23.95 18.19
CA ARG A 19 23.57 -23.89 16.74
C ARG A 19 22.39 -24.39 15.91
N VAL A 20 21.76 -25.50 16.30
CA VAL A 20 20.58 -26.02 15.59
C VAL A 20 19.40 -25.05 15.69
N ARG A 21 19.19 -24.40 16.85
CA ARG A 21 18.16 -23.37 17.04
C ARG A 21 18.44 -22.11 16.23
N ALA A 22 19.69 -21.68 16.12
CA ALA A 22 20.09 -20.53 15.31
C ALA A 22 19.86 -20.77 13.81
N THR A 23 20.00 -22.01 13.35
CA THR A 23 19.80 -22.39 11.93
C THR A 23 18.32 -22.46 11.55
N ARG A 24 17.42 -22.71 12.53
CA ARG A 24 15.96 -22.76 12.34
C ARG A 24 15.28 -21.39 12.49
N ARG A 25 16.03 -20.28 12.46
CA ARG A 25 15.42 -18.95 12.52
C ARG A 25 14.62 -18.75 11.21
N PRO A 26 13.30 -18.54 11.27
CA PRO A 26 12.53 -18.28 10.06
C PRO A 26 13.07 -17.01 9.41
N ASP A 27 13.25 -17.08 8.09
CA ASP A 27 13.74 -15.96 7.29
C ASP A 27 12.77 -14.80 7.47
N ARG A 28 13.22 -13.73 8.13
CA ARG A 28 12.37 -12.55 8.34
C ARG A 28 12.35 -11.80 7.01
N PRO A 29 11.19 -11.57 6.38
CA PRO A 29 11.13 -10.81 5.15
C PRO A 29 11.82 -9.45 5.37
N ALA A 30 12.71 -9.10 4.44
CA ALA A 30 13.50 -7.88 4.50
C ALA A 30 12.57 -6.68 4.76
N ARG A 31 12.78 -6.01 5.90
CA ARG A 31 12.00 -4.82 6.25
C ARG A 31 12.50 -3.68 5.37
N LEU A 32 11.79 -3.38 4.30
CA LEU A 32 11.95 -2.13 3.58
C LEU A 32 11.77 -0.97 4.60
N PRO A 33 12.67 0.02 4.63
CA PRO A 33 12.52 1.21 5.48
C PRO A 33 11.14 1.87 5.28
N MET A 34 10.43 2.18 6.37
CA MET A 34 9.03 2.66 6.32
C MET A 34 8.80 3.88 5.43
N LEU A 35 9.76 4.81 5.33
CA LEU A 35 9.69 5.98 4.44
C LEU A 35 9.53 5.60 2.97
N ILE A 36 10.13 4.49 2.54
CA ILE A 36 10.07 4.01 1.16
C ILE A 36 8.70 3.42 0.86
N LYS A 37 8.06 2.75 1.82
CA LYS A 37 6.73 2.14 1.63
C LYS A 37 5.65 3.17 1.36
N THR A 38 5.53 4.21 2.18
CA THR A 38 4.48 5.23 1.98
C THR A 38 4.64 5.98 0.67
N GLN A 39 5.88 6.37 0.34
CA GLN A 39 6.18 7.02 -0.94
C GLN A 39 5.82 6.10 -2.10
N GLN A 40 6.08 4.79 -1.99
CA GLN A 40 5.73 3.83 -3.04
C GLN A 40 4.22 3.62 -3.20
N THR A 41 3.42 3.65 -2.13
CA THR A 41 1.96 3.47 -2.24
C THR A 41 1.20 4.71 -2.70
N LEU A 42 1.69 5.91 -2.35
CA LEU A 42 1.05 7.18 -2.76
C LEU A 42 1.58 7.73 -4.09
N ALA A 43 2.80 7.36 -4.51
CA ALA A 43 3.39 7.85 -5.76
C ALA A 43 2.51 7.64 -7.00
N PRO A 44 1.82 6.50 -7.19
CA PRO A 44 0.98 6.33 -8.37
C PRO A 44 -0.22 7.29 -8.36
N LEU A 45 -0.83 7.53 -7.19
CA LEU A 45 -1.93 8.49 -7.06
C LEU A 45 -1.46 9.92 -7.35
N GLU A 46 -0.33 10.32 -6.78
CA GLU A 46 0.25 11.64 -7.03
C GLU A 46 0.59 11.81 -8.51
N SER A 47 1.10 10.76 -9.17
CA SER A 47 1.41 10.79 -10.60
C SER A 47 0.18 11.02 -11.48
N ILE A 48 -0.97 10.43 -11.16
CA ILE A 48 -2.22 10.64 -11.92
C ILE A 48 -2.70 12.08 -11.76
N ILE A 49 -2.72 12.58 -10.52
CA ILE A 49 -3.15 13.95 -10.24
C ILE A 49 -2.22 14.94 -10.93
N ASP A 50 -0.92 14.73 -10.83
CA ASP A 50 0.09 15.53 -11.50
C ASP A 50 -0.06 15.52 -13.03
N GLN A 51 -0.36 14.38 -13.65
CA GLN A 51 -0.61 14.29 -15.09
C GLN A 51 -1.85 15.10 -15.48
N ILE A 52 -2.94 14.99 -14.72
CA ILE A 52 -4.16 15.77 -14.96
C ILE A 52 -3.88 17.26 -14.84
N GLU A 53 -3.07 17.68 -13.86
CA GLU A 53 -2.73 19.09 -13.66
C GLU A 53 -1.81 19.66 -14.73
N ARG A 54 -0.80 18.89 -15.16
CA ARG A 54 0.18 19.34 -16.14
C ARG A 54 -0.35 19.29 -17.57
N ASP A 55 -0.98 18.17 -17.91
CA ASP A 55 -1.29 17.83 -19.29
C ASP A 55 -2.79 17.99 -19.59
N GLY A 56 -3.64 18.11 -18.56
CA GLY A 56 -5.09 18.17 -18.74
C GLY A 56 -5.69 16.88 -19.32
N THR A 57 -4.92 15.79 -19.32
CA THR A 57 -5.26 14.52 -19.94
C THR A 57 -5.00 13.35 -18.99
N VAL A 58 -5.59 12.20 -19.30
CA VAL A 58 -5.33 10.93 -18.63
C VAL A 58 -4.93 9.90 -19.68
N THR A 59 -3.98 9.04 -19.34
CA THR A 59 -3.59 7.93 -20.21
C THR A 59 -4.71 6.89 -20.22
N THR A 60 -5.07 6.39 -21.40
CA THR A 60 -6.08 5.34 -21.56
C THR A 60 -5.49 4.13 -22.28
N ASP A 61 -6.07 2.95 -22.03
CA ASP A 61 -5.78 1.75 -22.82
C ASP A 61 -6.48 1.79 -24.19
N ASP A 62 -6.30 0.73 -24.99
CA ASP A 62 -6.92 0.57 -26.32
C ASP A 62 -8.46 0.51 -26.27
N ARG A 63 -9.06 0.35 -25.08
CA ARG A 63 -10.50 0.31 -24.83
C ARG A 63 -11.04 1.64 -24.30
N GLY A 64 -10.18 2.66 -24.14
CA GLY A 64 -10.54 3.96 -23.60
C GLY A 64 -10.67 3.99 -22.07
N VAL A 65 -10.19 2.96 -21.37
CA VAL A 65 -10.19 2.91 -19.90
C VAL A 65 -9.01 3.71 -19.37
N PRO A 66 -9.22 4.67 -18.44
CA PRO A 66 -8.11 5.37 -17.81
C PRO A 66 -7.19 4.40 -17.05
N ILE A 67 -5.89 4.45 -17.35
CA ILE A 67 -4.85 3.61 -16.75
C ILE A 67 -3.69 4.46 -16.24
N PHE A 68 -2.93 3.92 -15.31
CA PHE A 68 -1.67 4.51 -14.84
C PHE A 68 -0.61 3.44 -14.65
N HIS A 69 0.65 3.87 -14.71
CA HIS A 69 1.80 3.02 -14.46
C HIS A 69 2.25 3.15 -13.00
N CYS A 70 2.26 2.05 -12.26
CA CYS A 70 2.78 2.02 -10.90
C CYS A 70 4.30 1.79 -10.95
N VAL A 71 5.07 2.80 -10.52
CA VAL A 71 6.54 2.74 -10.54
C VAL A 71 7.10 1.72 -9.52
N ALA A 72 6.31 1.35 -8.50
CA ALA A 72 6.76 0.46 -7.43
C ALA A 72 6.84 -1.02 -7.84
N ASP A 73 5.93 -1.47 -8.70
CA ASP A 73 5.86 -2.85 -9.21
C ASP A 73 6.10 -2.93 -10.73
N GLY A 74 6.05 -1.80 -11.45
CA GLY A 74 6.24 -1.72 -12.90
C GLY A 74 5.01 -2.15 -13.70
N GLU A 75 3.86 -2.28 -13.05
CA GLU A 75 2.63 -2.78 -13.65
C GLU A 75 1.67 -1.64 -14.02
N TRP A 76 0.78 -1.92 -14.98
CA TRP A 76 -0.28 -1.02 -15.40
C TRP A 76 -1.58 -1.36 -14.71
N TYR A 77 -2.26 -0.35 -14.17
CA TYR A 77 -3.51 -0.51 -13.44
C TYR A 77 -4.60 0.41 -13.98
N ALA A 78 -5.85 -0.04 -13.91
CA ALA A 78 -7.00 0.82 -14.18
C ALA A 78 -7.11 1.88 -13.06
N SER A 79 -7.17 3.15 -13.46
CA SER A 79 -7.12 4.30 -12.54
C SER A 79 -8.32 4.34 -11.59
N ALA A 80 -9.54 4.12 -12.10
CA ALA A 80 -10.76 4.22 -11.30
C ALA A 80 -10.82 3.20 -10.14
N PRO A 81 -10.69 1.87 -10.36
CA PRO A 81 -10.73 0.89 -9.27
C PRO A 81 -9.56 1.06 -8.29
N ALA A 82 -8.36 1.41 -8.77
CA ALA A 82 -7.21 1.65 -7.90
C ALA A 82 -7.42 2.86 -6.97
N ILE A 83 -7.94 3.98 -7.48
CA ILE A 83 -8.22 5.18 -6.67
C ILE A 83 -9.33 4.89 -5.66
N ASN A 84 -10.35 4.10 -6.02
CA ASN A 84 -11.38 3.65 -5.08
C ASN A 84 -10.80 2.80 -3.95
N GLY A 85 -9.95 1.81 -4.25
CA GLY A 85 -9.30 0.99 -3.23
C GLY A 85 -8.43 1.83 -2.28
N MET A 86 -7.75 2.86 -2.81
CA MET A 86 -6.99 3.80 -2.00
C MET A 86 -7.91 4.65 -1.09
N ALA A 87 -9.05 5.13 -1.60
CA ALA A 87 -10.02 5.86 -0.81
C ALA A 87 -10.62 5.01 0.31
N ASP A 88 -10.95 3.75 0.04
CA ASP A 88 -11.43 2.78 1.04
C ASP A 88 -10.40 2.57 2.16
N PHE A 89 -9.13 2.45 1.80
CA PHE A 89 -8.06 2.34 2.78
C PHE A 89 -7.98 3.55 3.71
N PHE A 90 -7.98 4.77 3.17
CA PHE A 90 -7.89 5.97 4.00
C PHE A 90 -9.11 6.14 4.91
N ASP A 91 -10.30 5.78 4.45
CA ASP A 91 -11.51 5.79 5.25
C ASP A 91 -11.46 4.73 6.37
N MET A 92 -10.92 3.53 6.07
CA MET A 92 -10.69 2.49 7.06
C MET A 92 -9.68 2.91 8.13
N TRP A 93 -8.55 3.50 7.70
CA TRP A 93 -7.55 4.04 8.62
C TRP A 93 -8.16 5.13 9.50
N ALA A 94 -8.92 6.06 8.93
CA ALA A 94 -9.58 7.12 9.67
C ALA A 94 -10.54 6.57 10.73
N THR A 95 -11.28 5.51 10.38
CA THR A 95 -12.19 4.80 11.30
C THR A 95 -11.41 4.13 12.43
N ARG A 96 -10.33 3.40 12.11
CA ARG A 96 -9.49 2.67 13.07
C ARG A 96 -8.80 3.59 14.07
N HIS A 97 -8.37 4.77 13.64
CA HIS A 97 -7.65 5.75 14.46
C HIS A 97 -8.54 6.85 15.05
N GLY A 98 -9.87 6.76 14.88
CA GLY A 98 -10.82 7.74 15.41
C GLY A 98 -10.63 9.15 14.83
N ARG A 99 -10.18 9.26 13.58
CA ARG A 99 -9.96 10.54 12.88
C ARG A 99 -11.19 10.91 12.05
N ALA A 100 -11.55 12.19 12.07
CA ALA A 100 -12.55 12.75 11.17
C ALA A 100 -11.93 13.06 9.81
N PHE A 101 -11.57 12.01 9.06
CA PHE A 101 -11.08 12.10 7.69
C PHE A 101 -11.95 11.23 6.78
N LYS A 102 -12.26 11.75 5.59
CA LYS A 102 -12.92 10.99 4.51
C LYS A 102 -12.29 11.36 3.18
N ALA A 103 -11.96 10.35 2.38
CA ALA A 103 -11.34 10.50 1.06
C ALA A 103 -12.38 10.90 -0.03
N VAL A 104 -13.11 12.00 0.19
CA VAL A 104 -14.25 12.38 -0.65
C VAL A 104 -13.80 12.81 -2.05
N ALA A 105 -12.76 13.64 -2.17
CA ALA A 105 -12.30 14.09 -3.48
C ALA A 105 -11.70 12.93 -4.29
N LEU A 106 -11.00 11.98 -3.64
CA LEU A 106 -10.53 10.76 -4.29
C LEU A 106 -11.67 9.92 -4.87
N ARG A 107 -12.76 9.73 -4.11
CA ARG A 107 -13.94 9.00 -4.61
C ARG A 107 -14.61 9.71 -5.79
N GLN A 108 -14.68 11.04 -5.73
CA GLN A 108 -15.21 11.83 -6.85
C GLN A 108 -14.33 11.71 -8.09
N LEU A 109 -13.01 11.73 -7.93
CA LEU A 109 -12.06 11.51 -9.02
C LEU A 109 -12.24 10.13 -9.66
N ALA A 110 -12.24 9.08 -8.83
CA ALA A 110 -12.46 7.71 -9.31
C ALA A 110 -13.77 7.60 -10.09
N LYS A 111 -14.86 8.18 -9.56
CA LYS A 111 -16.17 8.14 -10.23
C LYS A 111 -16.17 8.84 -11.58
N ARG A 112 -15.50 9.99 -11.68
CA ARG A 112 -15.42 10.74 -12.95
C ARG A 112 -14.57 10.02 -13.99
N LEU A 113 -13.47 9.39 -13.56
CA LEU A 113 -12.65 8.56 -14.43
C LEU A 113 -13.41 7.32 -14.91
N GLU A 114 -14.19 6.68 -14.04
CA GLU A 114 -15.00 5.50 -14.38
C GLU A 114 -16.04 5.80 -15.48
N VAL A 115 -16.72 6.95 -15.38
CA VAL A 115 -17.81 7.31 -16.30
C VAL A 115 -17.35 8.21 -17.45
N GLY A 116 -16.04 8.48 -17.58
CA GLY A 116 -15.50 9.36 -18.62
C GLY A 116 -15.94 10.82 -18.51
N MET A 117 -16.28 11.29 -17.31
CA MET A 117 -16.72 12.67 -17.07
C MET A 117 -15.52 13.63 -16.95
N PRO A 118 -15.60 14.84 -17.49
CA PRO A 118 -14.57 15.86 -17.32
C PRO A 118 -14.26 16.16 -15.84
N ILE A 119 -12.96 16.28 -15.55
CA ILE A 119 -12.46 16.72 -14.25
C ILE A 119 -12.42 18.25 -14.26
N ASP A 120 -13.04 18.90 -13.27
CA ASP A 120 -13.21 20.35 -13.21
C ASP A 120 -12.26 20.98 -12.17
N GLY A 121 -12.09 22.30 -12.27
CA GLY A 121 -11.25 23.07 -11.35
C GLY A 121 -11.61 22.90 -9.87
N PRO A 122 -12.90 22.87 -9.47
CA PRO A 122 -13.30 22.60 -8.09
C PRO A 122 -12.83 21.24 -7.56
N LEU A 123 -12.97 20.16 -8.34
CA LEU A 123 -12.48 18.85 -7.93
C LEU A 123 -10.96 18.83 -7.79
N MET A 124 -10.23 19.45 -8.72
CA MET A 124 -8.77 19.56 -8.62
C MET A 124 -8.32 20.38 -7.40
N ALA A 125 -9.04 21.46 -7.07
CA ALA A 125 -8.77 22.22 -5.86
C ALA A 125 -9.02 21.40 -4.58
N ALA A 126 -10.07 20.58 -4.56
CA ALA A 126 -10.35 19.67 -3.45
C ALA A 126 -9.27 18.60 -3.30
N LEU A 127 -8.83 17.99 -4.41
CA LEU A 127 -7.73 17.02 -4.41
C LEU A 127 -6.44 17.63 -3.88
N ARG A 128 -6.07 18.84 -4.35
CA ARG A 128 -4.90 19.58 -3.84
C ARG A 128 -4.96 19.84 -2.33
N ALA A 129 -6.14 20.12 -1.79
CA ALA A 129 -6.33 20.32 -0.37
C ALA A 129 -6.25 18.99 0.43
N GLU A 130 -6.66 17.86 -0.16
CA GLU A 130 -6.62 16.55 0.47
C GLU A 130 -5.21 15.93 0.47
N ILE A 131 -4.39 16.14 -0.57
CA ILE A 131 -3.06 15.52 -0.73
C ILE A 131 -2.14 15.69 0.49
N PRO A 132 -1.96 16.88 1.09
CA PRO A 132 -1.13 17.02 2.28
C PRO A 132 -1.59 16.17 3.46
N SER A 133 -2.91 15.98 3.60
CA SER A 133 -3.48 15.12 4.63
C SER A 133 -3.20 13.64 4.33
N LEU A 134 -3.40 13.21 3.08
CA LEU A 134 -3.06 11.85 2.64
C LEU A 134 -1.58 11.52 2.88
N ARG A 135 -0.68 12.46 2.56
CA ARG A 135 0.77 12.31 2.81
C ARG A 135 1.09 12.17 4.29
N ARG A 136 0.47 12.98 5.15
CA ARG A 136 0.65 12.88 6.62
C ARG A 136 0.14 11.56 7.16
N ILE A 137 -1.04 11.13 6.73
CA ILE A 137 -1.62 9.84 7.11
C ILE A 137 -0.68 8.71 6.68
N GLY A 138 -0.29 8.71 5.41
CA GLY A 138 0.66 7.76 4.86
C GLY A 138 1.97 7.70 5.67
N ALA A 139 2.53 8.85 6.03
CA ALA A 139 3.78 8.91 6.79
C ALA A 139 3.63 8.39 8.23
N SER A 140 2.40 8.38 8.76
CA SER A 140 2.07 7.85 10.08
C SER A 140 1.68 6.38 10.09
N LEU A 141 1.55 5.74 8.92
CA LEU A 141 1.24 4.32 8.83
C LEU A 141 2.37 3.49 9.43
N ASP A 142 2.01 2.62 10.36
CA ASP A 142 2.95 1.65 10.89
C ASP A 142 3.09 0.45 9.93
N GLN A 143 4.02 -0.46 10.25
CA GLN A 143 4.26 -1.63 9.41
C GLN A 143 3.06 -2.59 9.36
N ALA A 144 2.18 -2.60 10.37
CA ALA A 144 0.98 -3.43 10.39
C ALA A 144 -0.07 -2.84 9.45
N ASP A 145 -0.33 -1.53 9.52
CA ASP A 145 -1.25 -0.81 8.64
C ASP A 145 -0.80 -0.87 7.18
N ALA A 146 0.51 -0.73 6.91
CA ALA A 146 1.06 -0.86 5.57
C ALA A 146 0.98 -2.30 5.01
N THR A 147 1.00 -3.31 5.88
CA THR A 147 0.83 -4.71 5.46
C THR A 147 -0.65 -5.02 5.21
N ASP A 148 -1.53 -4.51 6.06
CA ASP A 148 -2.99 -4.59 5.89
C ASP A 148 -3.43 -3.92 4.59
N LEU A 149 -2.86 -2.74 4.27
CA LEU A 149 -3.03 -2.03 3.00
C LEU A 149 -2.67 -2.93 1.81
N LEU A 150 -1.45 -3.48 1.79
CA LEU A 150 -0.99 -4.32 0.68
C LEU A 150 -1.81 -5.61 0.53
N GLN A 151 -2.27 -6.19 1.65
CA GLN A 151 -3.11 -7.38 1.63
C GLN A 151 -4.53 -7.06 1.13
N GLN A 152 -5.14 -5.96 1.58
CA GLN A 152 -6.46 -5.55 1.10
C GLN A 152 -6.44 -5.15 -0.36
N THR A 153 -5.45 -4.38 -0.81
CA THR A 153 -5.32 -4.02 -2.23
C THR A 153 -5.12 -5.27 -3.09
N ARG A 154 -4.33 -6.25 -2.63
CA ARG A 154 -4.20 -7.55 -3.32
C ARG A 154 -5.49 -8.34 -3.34
N ILE A 155 -6.22 -8.42 -2.23
CA ILE A 155 -7.50 -9.15 -2.16
C ILE A 155 -8.53 -8.50 -3.08
N LEU A 156 -8.66 -7.17 -3.09
CA LEU A 156 -9.56 -6.47 -3.99
C LEU A 156 -9.17 -6.69 -5.47
N ALA A 157 -7.87 -6.56 -5.79
CA ALA A 157 -7.38 -6.79 -7.14
C ALA A 157 -7.57 -8.26 -7.60
N GLU A 158 -7.36 -9.23 -6.72
CA GLU A 158 -7.60 -10.66 -7.01
C GLU A 158 -9.09 -10.99 -7.13
N MET A 159 -9.96 -10.30 -6.39
CA MET A 159 -11.41 -10.44 -6.50
C MET A 159 -11.95 -9.82 -7.78
N GLU A 160 -11.42 -8.68 -8.23
CA GLU A 160 -11.77 -8.07 -9.53
C GLU A 160 -11.17 -8.84 -10.71
N ALA A 161 -10.03 -9.50 -10.53
CA ALA A 161 -9.40 -10.34 -11.56
C ALA A 161 -10.05 -11.73 -11.72
N ARG A 162 -10.99 -12.11 -10.85
CA ARG A 162 -11.83 -13.30 -11.04
C ARG A 162 -13.11 -12.92 -11.79
N PRO A 163 -13.25 -13.31 -13.08
CA PRO A 163 -14.46 -13.09 -13.86
C PRO A 163 -15.67 -13.89 -13.34
#